data_AF-A0A432T841-F1
#
_entry.id   AF-A0A432T841-F1
#
_cell.length_a   1.000
_cell.length_b   1.000
_cell.length_c   1.000
_cell.angle_alpha   90.00
_cell.angle_beta   90.00
_cell.angle_gamma   90.00
#
_symmetry.space_group_name_H-M   'P 1'
#
loop_
_entity.id
_entity.type
_entity.pdbx_description
1 polymer ?
#
loop_
_entity_poly.entity_id
_entity_poly.type
_entity_poly.pdbx_seq_one_letter_code
_entity_poly.pdbx_strand_id
1 'polypeptide(L)'
;MKIPTLYLLAALALIGFSGCSSKTRMIQLQNQSMHQSMIIQQQQQRIDMLEARLKKLAEQKRVKRVKRVPHVYTKPKKQITLKKVEDRNYNSDYMYPDDKRKQHKSAPIASAATGTMNKAECIAMIGQEKFDRYTQMFGSEAAAIKRCTMIRAMQK
;
A
#
# COMPACT_ATOMS: atom_id res chain seq x y z
N MET A 1 -63.42 20.60 66.16
CA MET A 1 -62.93 19.76 65.03
C MET A 1 -62.13 20.67 64.11
N LYS A 2 -60.79 20.51 64.05
CA LYS A 2 -59.87 21.34 63.25
C LYS A 2 -58.99 20.41 62.41
N ILE A 3 -59.37 20.20 61.16
CA ILE A 3 -58.61 19.50 60.12
C ILE A 3 -59.04 20.20 58.81
N PRO A 4 -58.18 20.47 57.80
CA PRO A 4 -56.73 20.70 57.79
C PRO A 4 -56.29 21.81 56.80
N THR A 5 -55.61 22.86 57.26
CA THR A 5 -54.94 23.82 56.35
C THR A 5 -53.67 23.25 55.70
N LEU A 6 -53.10 22.19 56.27
CA LEU A 6 -51.88 21.53 55.78
C LEU A 6 -52.07 20.78 54.45
N TYR A 7 -53.24 20.19 54.19
CA TYR A 7 -53.50 19.49 52.92
C TYR A 7 -53.71 20.45 51.74
N LEU A 8 -54.21 21.67 52.01
CA LEU A 8 -54.48 22.65 50.97
C LEU A 8 -53.18 23.31 50.46
N LEU A 9 -52.19 23.50 51.34
CA LEU A 9 -50.85 23.94 50.96
C LEU A 9 -50.05 22.83 50.24
N ALA A 10 -50.21 21.57 50.63
CA ALA A 10 -49.57 20.44 49.95
C ALA A 10 -50.11 20.23 48.52
N ALA A 11 -51.41 20.48 48.29
CA ALA A 11 -52.03 20.38 46.96
C ALA A 11 -51.53 21.48 46.00
N LEU A 12 -51.29 22.70 46.49
CA LEU A 12 -50.78 23.81 45.67
C LEU A 12 -49.31 23.61 45.25
N ALA A 13 -48.49 22.93 46.06
CA ALA A 13 -47.09 22.64 45.72
C ALA A 13 -46.92 21.64 44.56
N LEU A 14 -47.88 20.74 44.35
CA LEU A 14 -47.83 19.74 43.26
C LEU A 14 -48.22 20.29 41.88
N ILE A 15 -48.89 21.46 41.83
CA ILE A 15 -49.37 22.06 40.57
C ILE A 15 -48.29 22.93 39.90
N GLY A 16 -47.27 23.39 40.65
CA GLY A 16 -46.26 24.34 40.16
C GLY A 16 -45.08 23.76 39.35
N PHE A 17 -44.87 22.44 39.32
CA PHE A 17 -43.65 21.86 38.72
C PHE A 17 -43.81 21.29 37.29
N SER A 18 -45.01 21.30 36.69
CA SER A 18 -45.22 20.61 35.40
C SER A 18 -44.87 21.46 34.15
N GLY A 19 -44.56 22.75 34.27
CA GLY A 19 -44.46 23.68 33.13
C GLY A 19 -43.11 23.80 32.41
N CYS A 20 -41.98 23.37 32.99
CA CYS A 20 -40.64 23.63 32.43
C CYS A 20 -40.02 22.48 31.63
N SER A 21 -40.60 21.27 31.62
CA SER A 21 -39.98 20.09 30.99
C SER A 21 -40.19 20.00 29.46
N SER A 22 -41.14 20.74 28.89
CA SER A 22 -41.47 20.65 27.47
C SER A 22 -40.49 21.38 26.54
N LYS A 23 -39.89 22.49 26.99
CA LYS A 23 -38.95 23.28 26.18
C LYS A 23 -37.60 22.55 25.99
N THR A 24 -37.13 21.86 27.02
CA THR A 24 -35.87 21.09 26.96
C THR A 24 -35.99 19.87 26.03
N ARG A 25 -37.14 19.20 26.00
CA ARG A 25 -37.40 18.07 25.07
C ARG A 25 -37.37 18.50 23.60
N MET A 26 -37.94 19.66 23.27
CA MET A 26 -37.91 20.19 21.89
C MET A 26 -36.49 20.52 21.43
N ILE A 27 -35.67 21.13 22.30
CA ILE A 27 -34.27 21.44 21.99
C ILE A 27 -33.47 20.14 21.81
N GLN A 28 -33.70 19.14 22.65
CA GLN A 28 -33.03 17.84 22.53
C GLN A 28 -33.38 17.13 21.22
N LEU A 29 -34.66 17.14 20.82
CA LEU A 29 -35.11 16.59 19.54
C LEU A 29 -34.49 17.31 18.35
N GLN A 30 -34.38 18.65 18.42
CA GLN A 30 -33.74 19.45 17.37
C GLN A 30 -32.24 19.17 17.25
N ASN A 31 -31.55 18.97 18.38
CA ASN A 31 -30.14 18.60 18.38
C ASN A 31 -29.92 17.18 17.84
N GLN A 32 -30.82 16.24 18.16
CA GLN A 32 -30.79 14.89 17.60
C GLN A 32 -31.04 14.87 16.09
N SER A 33 -31.97 15.69 15.59
CA SER A 33 -32.23 15.78 14.15
C SER A 33 -31.08 16.43 13.38
N MET A 34 -30.43 17.46 13.93
CA MET A 34 -29.19 18.02 13.37
C MET A 34 -28.03 17.02 13.37
N HIS A 35 -27.89 16.22 14.44
CA HIS A 35 -26.84 15.22 14.49
C HIS A 35 -27.05 14.12 13.44
N GLN A 36 -28.29 13.66 13.27
CA GLN A 36 -28.63 12.68 12.24
C GLN A 36 -28.39 13.24 10.82
N SER A 37 -28.77 14.49 10.54
CA SER A 37 -28.55 15.08 9.22
C SER A 37 -27.07 15.23 8.88
N MET A 38 -26.22 15.57 9.85
CA MET A 38 -24.77 15.62 9.67
C MET A 38 -24.19 14.26 9.28
N ILE A 39 -24.61 13.18 9.97
CA ILE A 39 -24.15 11.82 9.67
C ILE A 39 -24.56 11.42 8.25
N ILE A 40 -25.81 11.69 7.87
CA ILE A 40 -26.33 11.38 6.53
C ILE A 40 -25.53 12.14 5.47
N GLN A 41 -25.24 13.43 5.69
CA GLN A 41 -24.47 14.24 4.76
C GLN A 41 -23.03 13.73 4.59
N GLN A 42 -22.40 13.30 5.69
CA GLN A 42 -21.06 12.70 5.66
C GLN A 42 -21.05 11.39 4.86
N GLN A 43 -22.09 10.57 5.01
CA GLN A 43 -22.22 9.33 4.24
C GLN A 43 -22.39 9.62 2.74
N GLN A 44 -23.21 10.63 2.38
CA GLN A 44 -23.41 11.00 0.98
C GLN A 44 -22.11 11.44 0.30
N GLN A 45 -21.29 12.25 0.98
CA GLN A 45 -19.98 12.66 0.46
C GLN A 45 -19.04 11.47 0.21
N ARG A 46 -19.09 10.43 1.06
CA ARG A 46 -18.30 9.21 0.86
C ARG A 46 -18.78 8.44 -0.36
N ILE A 47 -20.10 8.35 -0.56
CA ILE A 47 -20.71 7.69 -1.72
C ILE A 47 -20.26 8.41 -3.01
N ASP A 48 -20.40 9.74 -3.06
CA ASP A 48 -20.03 10.53 -4.24
C ASP A 48 -18.53 10.38 -4.60
N MET A 49 -17.65 10.34 -3.59
CA MET A 49 -16.22 10.10 -3.80
C MET A 49 -15.95 8.71 -4.37
N LEU A 50 -16.63 7.68 -3.86
CA LEU A 50 -16.48 6.31 -4.33
C LEU A 50 -16.97 6.17 -5.77
N GLU A 51 -18.10 6.79 -6.11
CA GLU A 51 -18.61 6.81 -7.49
C GLU A 51 -17.65 7.52 -8.44
N ALA A 52 -17.06 8.64 -8.04
CA ALA A 52 -16.05 9.35 -8.83
C ALA A 52 -14.80 8.49 -9.05
N ARG A 53 -14.34 7.75 -8.03
CA ARG A 53 -13.22 6.80 -8.16
C ARG A 53 -13.55 5.66 -9.11
N LEU A 54 -14.77 5.10 -9.03
CA LEU A 54 -15.22 4.04 -9.93
C LEU A 54 -15.28 4.49 -11.39
N LYS A 55 -15.78 5.72 -11.66
CA LYS A 55 -15.78 6.31 -13.00
C LYS A 55 -14.35 6.45 -13.57
N LYS A 56 -13.41 6.99 -12.79
CA LYS A 56 -11.99 7.09 -13.20
C LYS A 56 -11.36 5.73 -13.51
N LEU A 57 -11.65 4.72 -12.70
CA LEU A 57 -11.16 3.35 -12.94
C LEU A 57 -11.76 2.74 -14.21
N ALA A 58 -13.04 3.01 -14.50
CA ALA A 58 -13.69 2.55 -15.72
C ALA A 58 -13.07 3.18 -16.99
N GLU A 59 -12.78 4.48 -16.95
CA GLU A 59 -12.09 5.18 -18.04
C GLU A 59 -10.67 4.66 -18.24
N GLN A 60 -9.92 4.43 -17.15
CA GLN A 60 -8.57 3.87 -17.20
C GLN A 60 -8.54 2.46 -17.82
N LYS A 61 -9.56 1.64 -17.54
CA LYS A 61 -9.70 0.31 -18.17
C LYS A 61 -10.04 0.40 -19.65
N ARG A 62 -10.82 1.40 -20.09
CA ARG A 62 -11.12 1.63 -21.51
C ARG A 62 -9.86 1.96 -22.30
N VAL A 63 -9.00 2.84 -21.79
CA VAL A 63 -7.74 3.24 -22.47
C VAL A 63 -6.76 2.06 -22.62
N LYS A 64 -6.69 1.16 -21.62
CA LYS A 64 -5.79 0.00 -21.66
C LYS A 64 -6.26 -1.14 -22.58
N ARG A 65 -7.51 -1.14 -23.05
CA ARG A 65 -8.06 -2.24 -23.87
C ARG A 65 -7.70 -2.14 -25.37
N VAL A 66 -7.01 -1.08 -25.80
CA VAL A 66 -6.67 -0.84 -27.19
C VAL A 66 -5.15 -0.92 -27.38
N LYS A 67 -4.67 -2.12 -27.74
CA LYS A 67 -3.49 -2.42 -28.59
C LYS A 67 -3.21 -3.92 -28.49
N ARG A 68 -4.11 -4.73 -29.06
CA ARG A 68 -3.75 -6.10 -29.40
C ARG A 68 -2.86 -6.01 -30.64
N VAL A 69 -1.55 -6.11 -30.43
CA VAL A 69 -0.59 -6.21 -31.54
C VAL A 69 -0.96 -7.48 -32.33
N PRO A 70 -1.16 -7.40 -33.66
CA PRO A 70 -1.44 -8.58 -34.45
C PRO A 70 -0.29 -9.58 -34.30
N HIS A 71 -0.63 -10.83 -33.98
CA HIS A 71 0.35 -11.91 -33.84
C HIS A 71 1.03 -12.13 -35.20
N VAL A 72 2.29 -11.73 -35.30
CA VAL A 72 3.12 -11.96 -36.49
C VAL A 72 3.43 -13.45 -36.55
N TYR A 73 2.86 -14.16 -37.54
CA TYR A 73 3.24 -15.55 -37.81
C TYR A 73 4.69 -15.59 -38.30
N THR A 74 5.59 -16.14 -37.46
CA THR A 74 6.98 -16.34 -37.86
C THR A 74 7.09 -17.56 -38.78
N LYS A 75 7.85 -17.44 -39.87
CA LYS A 75 8.09 -18.57 -40.80
C LYS A 75 8.76 -19.72 -40.05
N PRO A 76 8.41 -20.99 -40.34
CA PRO A 76 9.02 -22.15 -39.70
C PRO A 76 10.53 -22.17 -39.97
N LYS A 77 11.33 -22.33 -38.90
CA LYS A 77 12.79 -22.38 -39.01
C LYS A 77 13.19 -23.68 -39.72
N LYS A 78 14.04 -23.57 -40.76
CA LYS A 78 14.65 -24.74 -41.39
C LYS A 78 15.63 -25.38 -40.42
N GLN A 79 15.61 -26.71 -40.32
CA GLN A 79 16.64 -27.45 -39.60
C GLN A 79 17.91 -27.46 -40.47
N ILE A 80 18.95 -26.75 -40.02
CA ILE A 80 20.26 -26.73 -40.66
C ILE A 80 21.19 -27.52 -39.75
N THR A 81 21.80 -28.58 -40.28
CA THR A 81 22.86 -29.31 -39.57
C THR A 81 24.11 -28.45 -39.55
N LEU A 82 24.68 -28.26 -38.36
CA LEU A 82 25.95 -27.56 -38.19
C LEU A 82 27.04 -28.27 -39.00
N LYS A 83 27.61 -27.57 -39.97
CA LYS A 83 28.81 -28.02 -40.67
C LYS A 83 30.02 -27.68 -39.80
N LYS A 84 30.95 -28.63 -39.66
CA LYS A 84 32.22 -28.37 -38.98
C LYS A 84 33.02 -27.38 -39.84
N VAL A 85 33.20 -26.17 -39.34
CA VAL A 85 34.06 -25.16 -39.94
C VAL A 85 35.44 -25.33 -39.31
N GLU A 86 36.43 -25.68 -40.11
CA GLU A 86 37.82 -25.73 -39.66
C GLU A 86 38.42 -24.34 -39.82
N ASP A 87 38.64 -23.66 -38.71
CA ASP A 87 39.31 -22.37 -38.70
C ASP A 87 40.82 -22.60 -38.78
N ARG A 88 41.39 -22.42 -39.97
CA ARG A 88 42.83 -22.55 -40.22
C ARG A 88 43.62 -21.34 -39.73
N ASN A 89 42.95 -20.30 -39.21
CA ASN A 89 43.57 -19.08 -38.70
C ASN A 89 43.60 -19.03 -37.16
N TYR A 90 43.19 -20.10 -36.48
CA TYR A 90 43.25 -20.16 -35.02
C TYR A 90 44.67 -20.50 -34.54
N ASN A 91 45.27 -19.57 -33.81
CA ASN A 91 46.50 -19.79 -33.04
C ASN A 91 46.23 -19.43 -31.57
N SER A 92 46.26 -20.44 -30.67
CA SER A 92 46.02 -20.28 -29.24
C SER A 92 47.00 -19.29 -28.59
N ASP A 93 48.24 -19.29 -29.05
CA ASP A 93 49.34 -18.54 -28.45
C ASP A 93 49.22 -17.04 -28.75
N TYR A 94 48.54 -16.70 -29.86
CA TYR A 94 48.22 -15.30 -30.20
C TYR A 94 47.03 -14.77 -29.39
N MET A 95 46.05 -15.62 -29.08
CA MET A 95 44.86 -15.20 -28.32
C MET A 95 45.11 -15.16 -26.81
N TYR A 96 45.93 -16.08 -26.30
CA TYR A 96 46.27 -16.20 -24.89
C TYR A 96 47.78 -16.32 -24.72
N PRO A 97 48.53 -15.21 -24.89
CA PRO A 97 49.96 -15.23 -24.59
C PRO A 97 50.16 -15.54 -23.10
N ASP A 98 51.09 -16.45 -22.80
CA ASP A 98 51.44 -16.80 -21.43
C ASP A 98 52.16 -15.64 -20.73
N ASP A 99 51.36 -14.75 -20.14
CA ASP A 99 51.84 -13.69 -19.27
C ASP A 99 52.38 -14.32 -17.97
N LYS A 100 53.71 -14.40 -17.83
CA LYS A 100 54.40 -14.79 -16.58
C LYS A 100 54.19 -13.73 -15.48
N ARG A 101 52.97 -13.56 -14.97
CA ARG A 101 52.66 -12.63 -13.87
C ARG A 101 52.58 -13.37 -12.53
N LYS A 102 53.30 -12.82 -11.54
CA LYS A 102 53.31 -13.28 -10.15
C LYS A 102 51.88 -13.36 -9.60
N GLN A 103 51.53 -14.47 -8.96
CA GLN A 103 50.22 -14.68 -8.33
C GLN A 103 49.99 -13.63 -7.22
N HIS A 104 49.14 -12.64 -7.49
CA HIS A 104 48.52 -11.85 -6.45
C HIS A 104 47.29 -12.60 -5.95
N LYS A 105 47.29 -12.96 -4.66
CA LYS A 105 46.18 -13.61 -3.96
C LYS A 105 44.90 -12.79 -4.19
N SER A 106 43.90 -13.39 -4.82
CA SER A 106 42.57 -12.80 -4.97
C SER A 106 41.93 -12.62 -3.59
N ALA A 107 41.52 -11.39 -3.29
CA ALA A 107 40.74 -11.08 -2.10
C ALA A 107 39.43 -11.91 -2.09
N PRO A 108 38.95 -12.33 -0.91
CA PRO A 108 37.72 -13.11 -0.81
C PRO A 108 36.53 -12.30 -1.34
N ILE A 109 35.72 -12.96 -2.18
CA ILE A 109 34.40 -12.50 -2.60
C ILE A 109 33.63 -12.17 -1.33
N ALA A 110 33.28 -10.89 -1.15
CA ALA A 110 32.58 -10.41 0.03
C ALA A 110 31.32 -11.27 0.28
N SER A 111 31.41 -12.08 1.32
CA SER A 111 30.29 -12.83 1.89
C SER A 111 29.12 -11.88 2.10
N ALA A 112 27.95 -12.29 1.60
CA ALA A 112 26.68 -11.64 1.80
C ALA A 112 26.61 -11.00 3.18
N ALA A 113 26.43 -9.68 3.22
CA ALA A 113 26.26 -8.94 4.45
C ALA A 113 25.11 -9.57 5.25
N THR A 114 25.45 -10.41 6.23
CA THR A 114 24.56 -10.96 7.25
C THR A 114 24.23 -9.89 8.29
N GLY A 115 23.89 -8.69 7.81
CA GLY A 115 23.24 -7.68 8.63
C GLY A 115 21.77 -8.07 8.70
N THR A 116 21.38 -8.77 9.76
CA THR A 116 19.98 -9.06 10.07
C THR A 116 19.30 -7.75 10.45
N MET A 117 18.94 -6.95 9.44
CA MET A 117 18.11 -5.77 9.63
C MET A 117 16.68 -6.22 9.89
N ASN A 118 16.04 -5.63 10.89
CA ASN A 118 14.68 -6.00 11.24
C ASN A 118 13.66 -5.33 10.29
N LYS A 119 12.49 -5.94 10.11
CA LYS A 119 11.42 -5.39 9.22
C LYS A 119 11.07 -3.95 9.57
N ALA A 120 10.95 -3.65 10.86
CA ALA A 120 10.65 -2.30 11.36
C ALA A 120 11.71 -1.27 10.97
N GLU A 121 12.99 -1.64 11.01
CA GLU A 121 14.11 -0.74 10.65
C GLU A 121 14.12 -0.44 9.14
N CYS A 122 13.86 -1.46 8.33
CA CYS A 122 13.74 -1.34 6.88
C CYS A 122 12.55 -0.45 6.48
N ILE A 123 11.41 -0.58 7.17
CA ILE A 123 10.24 0.29 6.97
C ILE A 123 10.51 1.72 7.46
N ALA A 124 11.21 1.92 8.58
CA ALA A 124 11.56 3.26 9.05
C ALA A 124 12.48 3.99 8.05
N MET A 125 13.36 3.25 7.36
CA MET A 125 14.33 3.83 6.44
C MET A 125 13.74 4.19 5.07
N ILE A 126 12.85 3.36 4.54
CA ILE A 126 12.34 3.50 3.16
C ILE A 126 10.84 3.84 3.10
N GLY A 127 10.11 3.62 4.19
CA GLY A 127 8.66 3.79 4.28
C GLY A 127 7.89 2.50 3.94
N GLN A 128 6.68 2.40 4.48
CA GLN A 128 5.83 1.21 4.36
C GLN A 128 5.44 0.92 2.90
N GLU A 129 5.10 1.95 2.12
CA GLU A 129 4.71 1.79 0.71
C GLU A 129 5.85 1.22 -0.16
N LYS A 130 7.10 1.64 0.10
CA LYS A 130 8.26 1.15 -0.66
C LYS A 130 8.65 -0.25 -0.21
N PHE A 131 8.51 -0.56 1.08
CA PHE A 131 8.67 -1.92 1.59
C PHE A 131 7.68 -2.87 0.92
N ASP A 132 6.39 -2.51 0.91
CA ASP A 132 5.31 -3.31 0.31
C ASP A 132 5.56 -3.57 -1.18
N ARG A 133 6.04 -2.55 -1.91
CA ARG A 133 6.43 -2.67 -3.31
C ARG A 133 7.61 -3.62 -3.50
N TYR A 134 8.62 -3.60 -2.63
CA TYR A 134 9.74 -4.53 -2.70
C TYR A 134 9.32 -5.97 -2.38
N THR A 135 8.46 -6.18 -1.39
CA THR A 135 7.86 -7.50 -1.15
C THR A 135 7.05 -8.00 -2.34
N GLN A 136 6.30 -7.13 -3.03
CA GLN A 136 5.54 -7.51 -4.22
C GLN A 136 6.44 -7.88 -5.41
N MET A 137 7.58 -7.19 -5.58
CA MET A 137 8.51 -7.48 -6.67
C MET A 137 9.40 -8.71 -6.43
N PHE A 138 9.81 -8.94 -5.18
CA PHE A 138 10.72 -10.04 -4.83
C PHE A 138 10.01 -11.25 -4.20
N GLY A 139 8.69 -11.17 -4.00
CA GLY A 139 7.84 -12.27 -3.51
C GLY A 139 8.13 -12.72 -2.08
N SER A 140 8.99 -12.03 -1.32
CA SER A 140 9.33 -12.39 0.06
C SER A 140 9.77 -11.18 0.88
N GLU A 141 9.42 -11.18 2.17
CA GLU A 141 9.84 -10.14 3.12
C GLU A 141 11.37 -10.14 3.31
N ALA A 142 11.97 -11.33 3.32
CA ALA A 142 13.42 -11.50 3.45
C ALA A 142 14.20 -10.83 2.30
N ALA A 143 13.66 -10.84 1.07
CA ALA A 143 14.31 -10.18 -0.06
C ALA A 143 14.17 -8.64 0.00
N ALA A 144 13.05 -8.12 0.49
CA ALA A 144 12.89 -6.68 0.74
C ALA A 144 13.89 -6.20 1.80
N ILE A 145 14.10 -6.98 2.88
CA ILE A 145 15.11 -6.70 3.91
C ILE A 145 16.52 -6.70 3.31
N LYS A 146 16.87 -7.66 2.45
CA LYS A 146 18.18 -7.66 1.74
C LYS A 146 18.37 -6.43 0.85
N ARG A 147 17.29 -5.89 0.26
CA ARG A 147 17.38 -4.65 -0.51
C ARG A 147 17.61 -3.44 0.41
N CYS A 148 16.95 -3.41 1.56
CA CYS A 148 17.18 -2.40 2.60
C CYS A 148 18.62 -2.43 3.14
N THR A 149 19.21 -3.61 3.37
CA THR A 149 20.59 -3.70 3.85
C THR A 149 21.59 -3.17 2.82
N MET A 150 21.38 -3.45 1.53
CA MET A 150 22.18 -2.87 0.46
C MET A 150 22.02 -1.34 0.39
N ILE A 151 20.79 -0.83 0.46
CA ILE A 151 20.53 0.62 0.42
C ILE A 151 21.20 1.31 1.62
N ARG A 152 21.13 0.72 2.81
CA ARG A 152 21.81 1.22 4.01
C ARG A 152 23.32 1.25 3.85
N ALA A 153 23.91 0.25 3.19
CA ALA A 153 25.32 0.23 2.89
C ALA A 153 25.76 1.30 1.87
N MET A 154 24.84 1.75 1.00
CA MET A 154 25.10 2.81 0.00
C MET A 154 24.81 4.23 0.51
N GLN A 155 24.04 4.39 1.58
CA GLN A 155 23.70 5.68 2.19
C GLN A 155 24.72 6.13 3.26
N LYS A 156 25.79 5.35 3.43
CA LYS A 156 26.92 5.67 4.31
C LYS A 156 28.03 6.32 3.47
#